data_AF-A0A2D8ERM2-F1
#
_entry.id   AF-A0A2D8ERM2-F1
#
_cell.length_a   1.000
_cell.length_b   1.000
_cell.length_c   1.000
_cell.angle_alpha   90.00
_cell.angle_beta   90.00
_cell.angle_gamma   90.00
#
_symmetry.space_group_name_H-M   'P 1'
#
loop_
_entity.id
_entity.type
_entity.pdbx_description
1 polymer ?
#
loop_
_entity_poly.entity_id
_entity_poly.type
_entity_poly.pdbx_seq_one_letter_code
_entity_poly.pdbx_strand_id
1 'polypeptide(L)'
;MSDKISEALDTSFEAKKPEEVNKELMQSRKEVKVDMDDSEKDYNKIRANLYELLGDGKEAIDGILKVASEGDAPRAYEVVATLLKTVADINKDLMDLHKQVKDVNKDETVHNHTTTNAIYVGSTSELQDLINPDRSRTKKIINEVKEDDG
;
A
#
# COMPACT_ATOMS: atom_id res chain seq x y z
N MET A 1 -52.35 -24.97 -3.12
CA MET A 1 -52.65 -23.58 -3.53
C MET A 1 -51.85 -23.15 -4.76
N SER A 2 -50.72 -23.79 -5.08
CA SER A 2 -49.96 -23.49 -6.31
C SER A 2 -50.71 -23.86 -7.59
N ASP A 3 -51.46 -24.97 -7.58
CA ASP A 3 -52.02 -25.54 -8.81
C ASP A 3 -53.15 -24.72 -9.43
N LYS A 4 -53.97 -24.07 -8.59
CA LYS A 4 -55.08 -23.21 -9.04
C LYS A 4 -54.60 -21.91 -9.71
N ILE A 5 -53.41 -21.45 -9.36
CA ILE A 5 -52.83 -20.22 -9.92
C ILE A 5 -52.21 -20.51 -11.29
N SER A 6 -51.58 -21.67 -11.46
CA SER A 6 -51.01 -22.12 -12.73
C SER A 6 -52.07 -22.33 -13.83
N GLU A 7 -53.23 -22.87 -13.48
CA GLU A 7 -54.33 -23.10 -14.42
C GLU A 7 -55.05 -21.81 -14.85
N ALA A 8 -55.11 -20.80 -13.97
CA ALA A 8 -55.73 -19.49 -14.29
C ALA A 8 -54.86 -18.60 -15.20
N LEU A 9 -53.57 -18.91 -15.33
CA LEU A 9 -52.59 -18.07 -16.03
C LEU A 9 -52.09 -18.70 -17.35
N ASP A 10 -52.58 -19.88 -17.73
CA ASP A 10 -52.16 -20.63 -18.93
C ASP A 10 -50.63 -20.70 -19.09
N THR A 11 -49.92 -20.80 -17.97
CA THR A 11 -48.46 -20.84 -17.91
C THR A 11 -48.02 -22.23 -17.46
N SER A 12 -47.67 -23.08 -18.42
CA SER A 12 -46.99 -24.34 -18.15
C SER A 12 -45.51 -24.05 -17.83
N PHE A 13 -45.11 -24.22 -16.57
CA PHE A 13 -43.71 -24.17 -16.20
C PHE A 13 -43.04 -25.51 -16.52
N GLU A 14 -42.41 -25.58 -17.69
CA GLU A 14 -41.56 -26.71 -18.06
C GLU A 14 -40.14 -26.45 -17.53
N ALA A 15 -39.79 -27.12 -16.42
CA ALA A 15 -38.47 -26.99 -15.81
C ALA A 15 -37.40 -27.53 -16.75
N LYS A 16 -36.76 -26.65 -17.52
CA LYS A 16 -35.64 -26.99 -18.39
C LYS A 16 -34.49 -27.53 -17.52
N LYS A 17 -34.16 -28.81 -17.71
CA LYS A 17 -33.07 -29.53 -17.05
C LYS A 17 -31.76 -28.73 -17.23
N PRO A 18 -30.95 -28.50 -16.18
CA PRO A 18 -29.74 -27.71 -16.32
C PRO A 18 -28.78 -28.45 -17.26
N GLU A 19 -28.39 -27.78 -18.35
CA GLU A 19 -27.28 -28.22 -19.19
C GLU A 19 -26.03 -28.29 -18.32
N GLU A 20 -25.31 -29.41 -18.39
CA GLU A 20 -24.06 -29.62 -17.67
C GLU A 20 -23.02 -28.61 -18.18
N VAL A 21 -22.88 -27.50 -17.44
CA VAL A 21 -21.83 -26.51 -17.70
C VAL A 21 -20.49 -27.18 -17.45
N ASN A 22 -19.74 -27.34 -18.55
CA ASN A 22 -18.43 -27.95 -18.60
C ASN A 22 -17.49 -27.35 -17.54
N LYS A 23 -17.03 -28.20 -16.61
CA LYS A 23 -16.34 -27.84 -15.36
C LYS A 23 -14.84 -27.61 -15.55
N GLU A 24 -14.42 -27.12 -16.72
CA GLU A 24 -13.01 -26.99 -17.11
C GLU A 24 -12.43 -25.57 -16.97
N LEU A 25 -13.11 -24.65 -16.29
CA LEU A 25 -12.59 -23.29 -16.07
C LEU A 25 -11.72 -23.13 -14.81
N MET A 26 -11.31 -24.20 -14.14
CA MET A 26 -10.28 -24.14 -13.08
C MET A 26 -8.87 -24.24 -13.66
N GLN A 27 -8.51 -23.38 -14.60
CA GLN A 27 -7.12 -23.25 -15.05
C GLN A 27 -6.43 -22.12 -14.29
N SER A 28 -5.60 -22.56 -13.33
CA SER A 28 -4.48 -21.87 -12.69
C SER A 28 -4.62 -20.36 -12.47
N ARG A 29 -4.89 -19.97 -11.22
CA ARG A 29 -4.42 -18.67 -10.72
C ARG A 29 -2.89 -18.71 -10.76
N LYS A 30 -2.29 -18.32 -11.89
CA LYS A 30 -0.87 -17.96 -11.94
C LYS A 30 -0.71 -16.80 -10.96
N GLU A 31 0.08 -16.99 -9.90
CA GLU A 31 0.57 -15.88 -9.10
C GLU A 31 1.34 -14.96 -10.05
N VAL A 32 0.70 -13.85 -10.42
CA VAL A 32 1.34 -12.80 -11.20
C VAL A 32 2.40 -12.21 -10.29
N LYS A 33 3.65 -12.58 -10.52
CA LYS A 33 4.79 -11.84 -9.97
C LYS A 33 4.69 -10.45 -10.59
N VAL A 34 4.29 -9.46 -9.81
CA VAL A 34 4.29 -8.07 -10.24
C VAL A 34 5.76 -7.66 -10.29
N ASP A 35 6.32 -7.61 -11.49
CA ASP A 35 7.65 -7.04 -11.70
C ASP A 35 7.61 -5.54 -11.34
N MET A 36 8.65 -5.01 -10.70
CA MET A 36 8.69 -3.60 -10.25
C MET A 36 8.42 -2.60 -11.40
N ASP A 37 8.78 -2.95 -12.63
CA ASP A 37 8.53 -2.15 -13.83
C ASP A 37 7.03 -2.07 -14.20
N ASP A 38 6.26 -3.11 -13.91
CA ASP A 38 4.80 -3.09 -14.09
C ASP A 38 4.11 -2.25 -13.01
N SER A 39 4.66 -2.21 -11.79
CA SER A 39 4.09 -1.39 -10.71
C SER A 39 4.15 0.12 -11.02
N GLU A 40 5.22 0.61 -11.65
CA GLU A 40 5.33 2.01 -12.04
C GLU A 40 4.38 2.35 -13.20
N LYS A 41 4.27 1.44 -14.18
CA LYS A 41 3.31 1.57 -15.28
C LYS A 41 1.88 1.61 -14.78
N ASP A 42 1.51 0.71 -13.88
CA ASP A 42 0.15 0.63 -13.35
C ASP A 42 -0.18 1.83 -12.45
N TYR A 43 0.79 2.31 -11.66
CA TYR A 43 0.63 3.58 -10.94
C TYR A 43 0.36 4.75 -11.88
N ASN A 44 1.12 4.87 -12.97
CA ASN A 44 0.94 5.95 -13.93
C ASN A 44 -0.43 5.85 -14.65
N LYS A 45 -0.89 4.64 -15.00
CA LYS A 45 -2.23 4.42 -15.57
C LYS A 45 -3.34 4.80 -14.60
N ILE A 46 -3.25 4.34 -13.35
CA ILE A 46 -4.27 4.63 -12.33
C ILE A 46 -4.31 6.13 -12.06
N ARG A 47 -3.14 6.77 -11.94
CA ARG A 47 -3.03 8.22 -11.76
C ARG A 47 -3.66 8.99 -12.93
N ALA A 48 -3.37 8.60 -14.18
CA ALA A 48 -3.97 9.21 -15.36
C ALA A 48 -5.50 9.06 -15.37
N ASN A 49 -6.00 7.85 -15.11
CA ASN A 49 -7.44 7.57 -15.04
C ASN A 49 -8.14 8.41 -13.95
N LEU A 50 -7.55 8.52 -12.76
CA LEU A 50 -8.10 9.37 -11.68
C LEU A 50 -8.15 10.85 -12.09
N TYR A 51 -7.17 11.35 -12.85
CA TYR A 51 -7.21 12.72 -13.39
C TYR A 51 -8.27 12.89 -14.48
N GLU A 52 -8.45 11.91 -15.36
CA GLU A 52 -9.51 11.91 -16.38
C GLU A 52 -10.88 11.95 -15.70
N LEU A 53 -11.16 11.03 -14.77
CA LEU A 53 -12.38 11.00 -13.97
C LEU A 53 -12.62 12.31 -13.19
N LEU A 54 -11.56 12.93 -12.69
CA LEU A 54 -11.63 14.21 -12.00
C LEU A 54 -11.98 15.37 -12.96
N GLY A 55 -11.51 15.31 -14.22
CA GLY A 55 -11.85 16.26 -15.27
C GLY A 55 -13.32 16.11 -15.68
N ASP A 56 -13.71 14.89 -16.05
CA ASP A 56 -15.08 14.53 -16.44
C ASP A 56 -16.07 14.84 -15.31
N GLY A 57 -15.68 14.57 -14.06
CA GLY A 57 -16.49 14.89 -12.89
C GLY A 57 -16.72 16.41 -12.71
N LYS A 58 -15.72 17.24 -13.01
CA LYS A 58 -15.89 18.70 -12.97
C LYS A 58 -16.80 19.19 -14.11
N GLU A 59 -16.62 18.67 -15.31
CA GLU A 59 -17.47 19.01 -16.46
C GLU A 59 -18.92 18.59 -16.23
N ALA A 60 -19.14 17.39 -15.69
CA ALA A 60 -20.46 16.90 -15.32
C ALA A 60 -21.13 17.76 -14.25
N ILE A 61 -20.38 18.19 -13.23
CA ILE A 61 -20.87 19.12 -12.20
C ILE A 61 -21.30 20.43 -12.85
N ASP A 62 -20.47 21.02 -13.71
CA ASP A 62 -20.78 22.31 -14.35
C ASP A 62 -22.00 22.21 -15.28
N GLY A 63 -22.10 21.13 -16.05
CA GLY A 63 -23.25 20.83 -16.89
C GLY A 63 -24.55 20.70 -16.09
N ILE A 64 -24.53 19.97 -14.97
CA ILE A 64 -25.70 19.83 -14.11
C ILE A 64 -26.01 21.14 -13.39
N LEU A 65 -25.01 21.91 -12.99
CA LEU A 65 -25.21 23.21 -12.33
C LEU A 65 -25.87 24.22 -13.27
N LYS A 66 -25.52 24.18 -14.56
CA LYS A 66 -26.18 24.97 -15.60
C LYS A 66 -27.65 24.56 -15.75
N VAL A 67 -27.95 23.26 -15.82
CA VAL A 67 -29.34 22.76 -15.88
C VAL A 67 -30.12 23.08 -14.60
N ALA A 68 -29.47 23.00 -13.43
CA ALA A 68 -30.06 23.31 -12.14
C ALA A 68 -30.43 24.79 -12.02
N SER A 69 -29.56 25.68 -12.51
CA SER A 69 -29.76 27.13 -12.48
C SER A 69 -30.79 27.61 -13.53
N GLU A 70 -30.86 26.97 -14.69
CA GLU A 70 -31.91 27.24 -15.69
C GLU A 70 -33.28 26.69 -15.28
N GLY A 71 -33.32 25.56 -14.57
CA GLY A 71 -34.54 24.86 -14.19
C GLY A 71 -35.08 25.16 -12.78
N ASP A 72 -34.34 25.95 -11.97
CA ASP A 72 -34.60 26.23 -10.55
C ASP A 72 -35.09 24.99 -9.77
N ALA A 73 -34.42 23.86 -10.01
CA ALA A 73 -34.82 22.55 -9.53
C ALA A 73 -33.98 22.16 -8.29
N PRO A 74 -34.54 22.19 -7.06
CA PRO A 74 -33.80 21.87 -5.83
C PRO A 74 -33.12 20.49 -5.87
N ARG A 75 -33.75 19.54 -6.58
CA ARG A 75 -33.25 18.17 -6.75
C ARG A 75 -31.97 18.10 -7.57
N ALA A 76 -31.75 19.03 -8.50
CA ALA A 76 -30.52 19.06 -9.28
C ALA A 76 -29.33 19.48 -8.40
N TYR A 77 -29.53 20.39 -7.45
CA TYR A 77 -28.50 20.79 -6.49
C TYR A 77 -28.13 19.67 -5.51
N GLU A 78 -29.08 18.82 -5.12
CA GLU A 78 -28.79 17.62 -4.32
C GLU A 78 -27.87 16.64 -5.08
N VAL A 79 -28.13 16.45 -6.39
CA VAL A 79 -27.28 15.60 -7.24
C VAL A 79 -25.91 16.23 -7.45
N VAL A 80 -25.81 17.57 -7.55
CA VAL A 80 -24.50 18.24 -7.56
C VAL A 80 -23.75 17.99 -6.26
N ALA A 81 -24.42 18.02 -5.10
CA ALA A 81 -23.78 17.73 -3.82
C ALA A 81 -23.25 16.29 -3.74
N THR A 82 -23.97 15.31 -4.31
CA THR A 82 -23.48 13.92 -4.39
C THR A 82 -22.32 13.78 -5.37
N LEU A 83 -22.35 14.47 -6.51
CA LEU A 83 -21.24 14.47 -7.47
C LEU A 83 -19.99 15.17 -6.93
N LEU A 84 -20.16 16.28 -6.20
CA LEU A 84 -19.06 16.97 -5.53
C LEU A 84 -18.41 16.05 -4.49
N LYS A 85 -19.21 15.26 -3.77
CA LYS A 85 -18.71 14.22 -2.88
C LYS A 85 -17.90 13.17 -3.64
N THR A 86 -18.38 12.66 -4.77
CA THR A 86 -17.61 11.70 -5.57
C THR A 86 -16.30 12.29 -6.08
N VAL A 87 -16.28 13.57 -6.46
CA VAL A 87 -15.03 14.28 -6.84
C VAL A 87 -14.09 14.43 -5.64
N ALA A 88 -14.61 14.69 -4.44
CA ALA A 88 -13.82 14.72 -3.22
C ALA A 88 -13.22 13.34 -2.87
N ASP A 89 -13.99 12.28 -3.07
CA ASP A 89 -13.53 10.91 -2.88
C ASP A 89 -12.43 10.54 -3.90
N ILE A 90 -12.57 10.90 -5.19
CA ILE A 90 -11.52 10.72 -6.21
C ILE A 90 -10.21 11.46 -5.83
N ASN A 91 -10.31 12.68 -5.30
CA ASN A 91 -9.13 13.41 -4.82
C ASN A 91 -8.45 12.72 -3.64
N LYS A 92 -9.25 12.11 -2.75
CA LYS A 92 -8.73 11.31 -1.63
C LYS A 92 -8.05 10.04 -2.14
N ASP A 93 -8.66 9.34 -3.10
CA ASP A 93 -8.11 8.14 -3.73
C ASP A 93 -6.78 8.45 -4.42
N LEU A 94 -6.64 9.62 -5.07
CA LEU A 94 -5.37 10.07 -5.64
C LEU A 94 -4.29 10.25 -4.56
N MET A 95 -4.65 10.82 -3.41
CA MET A 95 -3.72 10.99 -2.29
C MET A 95 -3.35 9.65 -1.65
N ASP A 96 -4.30 8.72 -1.54
CA ASP A 96 -4.08 7.40 -1.00
C ASP A 96 -3.26 6.52 -1.95
N LEU A 97 -3.41 6.67 -3.27
CA LEU A 97 -2.53 6.07 -4.29
C LEU A 97 -1.07 6.48 -4.06
N HIS A 98 -0.81 7.77 -3.85
CA HIS A 98 0.54 8.27 -3.56
C HIS A 98 1.12 7.67 -2.28
N LYS A 99 0.31 7.48 -1.24
CA LYS A 99 0.75 6.81 0.00
C LYS A 99 1.03 5.33 -0.23
N GLN A 100 0.13 4.61 -0.88
CA GLN A 100 0.29 3.20 -1.19
C GLN A 100 1.54 2.92 -2.00
N VAL A 101 1.82 3.73 -3.05
CA VAL A 101 3.06 3.58 -3.82
C VAL A 101 4.28 3.87 -2.97
N LYS A 102 4.24 4.87 -2.08
CA LYS A 102 5.34 5.14 -1.16
C LYS A 102 5.54 4.01 -0.14
N ASP A 103 4.46 3.38 0.32
CA ASP A 103 4.51 2.29 1.28
C ASP A 103 4.96 0.97 0.62
N VAL A 104 4.57 0.71 -0.63
CA VAL A 104 5.05 -0.43 -1.42
C VAL A 104 6.53 -0.27 -1.80
N ASN A 105 6.97 0.96 -2.11
CA ASN A 105 8.38 1.25 -2.40
C ASN A 105 9.24 1.44 -1.15
N LYS A 106 8.63 1.55 0.04
CA LYS A 106 9.37 1.32 1.28
C LYS A 106 9.67 -0.17 1.33
N ASP A 107 10.81 -0.53 0.76
CA ASP A 107 11.56 -1.64 1.33
C ASP A 107 11.58 -1.39 2.84
N GLU A 108 11.03 -2.33 3.60
CA GLU A 108 11.29 -2.41 5.03
C GLU A 108 12.80 -2.46 5.16
N THR A 109 13.42 -1.30 5.30
CA THR A 109 14.76 -1.16 5.82
C THR A 109 14.59 -1.62 7.25
N VAL A 110 14.59 -2.94 7.44
CA VAL A 110 14.81 -3.57 8.72
C VAL A 110 16.15 -3.02 9.14
N HIS A 111 16.10 -1.94 9.92
CA HIS A 111 17.27 -1.38 10.56
C HIS A 111 17.61 -2.43 11.60
N ASN A 112 18.34 -3.46 11.16
CA ASN A 112 18.92 -4.46 12.03
C ASN A 112 19.92 -3.68 12.88
N HIS A 113 19.45 -3.10 13.98
CA HIS A 113 20.27 -2.61 15.08
C HIS A 113 20.93 -3.83 15.73
N THR A 114 21.78 -4.54 14.97
CA THR A 114 22.70 -5.53 15.50
C THR A 114 23.72 -4.76 16.30
N THR A 115 23.46 -4.62 17.60
CA THR A 115 24.44 -4.16 18.57
C THR A 115 25.41 -5.32 18.78
N THR A 116 26.50 -5.33 18.00
CA THR A 116 27.61 -6.27 18.19
C THR A 116 28.32 -5.91 19.49
N ASN A 117 27.81 -6.41 20.62
CA ASN A 117 28.48 -6.33 21.90
C ASN A 117 29.75 -7.19 21.80
N ALA A 118 30.90 -6.55 21.60
CA ALA A 118 32.19 -7.21 21.65
C ALA A 118 32.48 -7.61 23.10
N ILE A 119 32.14 -8.84 23.48
CA ILE A 119 32.48 -9.41 24.77
C ILE A 119 33.96 -9.80 24.72
N TYR A 120 34.80 -9.04 25.41
CA TYR A 120 36.21 -9.39 25.57
C TYR A 120 36.37 -10.41 26.69
N VAL A 121 36.87 -11.60 26.34
CA VAL A 121 37.16 -12.68 27.28
C VAL A 121 38.64 -12.64 27.69
N GLY A 122 38.96 -11.78 28.66
CA GLY A 122 40.29 -11.63 29.22
C GLY A 122 40.27 -10.86 30.54
N SER A 123 41.44 -10.53 31.09
CA SER A 123 41.47 -9.81 32.37
C SER A 123 41.12 -8.33 32.18
N THR A 124 40.46 -7.73 33.18
CA THR A 124 40.17 -6.28 33.18
C THR A 124 41.42 -5.42 33.03
N SER A 125 42.57 -5.94 33.44
CA SER A 125 43.88 -5.31 33.30
C SER A 125 44.26 -5.14 31.84
N GLU A 126 44.09 -6.19 31.06
CA GLU A 126 44.47 -6.26 29.65
C GLU A 126 43.55 -5.41 28.76
N LEU A 127 42.25 -5.35 29.11
CA LEU A 127 41.31 -4.38 28.53
C LEU A 127 41.74 -2.93 28.77
N GLN A 128 42.18 -2.62 29.98
CA GLN A 128 42.57 -1.27 30.34
C GLN A 128 43.86 -0.86 29.62
N ASP A 129 44.79 -1.79 29.44
CA ASP A 129 46.00 -1.59 28.65
C ASP A 129 45.69 -1.35 27.15
N LEU A 130 44.70 -2.06 26.60
CA LEU A 130 44.26 -1.91 25.20
C LEU A 130 43.51 -0.58 24.95
N ILE A 131 42.65 -0.16 25.88
CA ILE A 131 41.83 1.05 25.75
C ILE A 131 42.60 2.31 26.12
N ASN A 132 43.54 2.22 27.06
CA ASN A 132 44.32 3.35 27.55
C ASN A 132 45.82 3.02 27.59
N PRO A 133 46.50 3.08 26.43
CA PRO A 133 47.92 2.75 26.34
C PRO A 133 48.81 3.69 27.17
N ASP A 134 48.35 4.91 27.49
CA ASP A 134 49.10 5.87 28.29
C ASP A 134 49.13 5.55 29.78
N ARG A 135 48.09 4.87 30.30
CA ARG A 135 48.05 4.36 31.68
C ARG A 135 48.45 2.89 31.77
N SER A 136 48.90 2.30 30.67
CA SER A 136 49.22 0.88 30.62
C SER A 136 50.37 0.52 31.57
N ARG A 137 50.22 -0.61 32.27
CA ARG A 137 51.29 -1.14 33.14
C ARG A 137 52.55 -1.49 32.35
N THR A 138 52.40 -1.89 31.08
CA THR A 138 53.52 -2.18 30.18
C THR A 138 54.39 -0.94 29.93
N LYS A 139 53.79 0.25 29.80
CA LYS A 139 54.53 1.52 29.66
C LYS A 139 55.33 1.85 30.93
N LYS A 140 54.79 1.51 32.11
CA LYS A 140 55.46 1.72 33.39
C LYS A 140 56.66 0.79 33.58
N ILE A 141 56.52 -0.49 33.20
CA ILE A 141 57.61 -1.47 33.23
C ILE A 141 58.77 -1.06 32.30
N ILE A 142 58.47 -0.55 31.10
CA ILE A 142 59.50 -0.10 30.14
C ILE A 142 60.26 1.14 30.66
N ASN A 143 59.59 2.01 31.42
CA ASN A 143 60.23 3.19 32.00
C ASN A 143 61.02 2.88 33.27
N GLU A 144 60.54 1.97 34.14
CA GLU A 144 61.28 1.55 35.34
C GLU A 144 62.57 0.78 34.98
N VAL A 145 62.56 -0.06 33.93
CA VAL A 145 63.77 -0.76 33.45
C VAL A 145 64.83 0.20 32.86
N LYS A 146 64.44 1.42 32.45
CA LYS A 146 65.40 2.43 31.95
C LYS A 146 66.04 3.28 33.05
N GLU A 147 65.49 3.27 34.27
CA GLU A 147 66.04 4.06 35.39
C GLU A 147 67.01 3.27 36.28
N ASP A 148 67.05 1.93 36.18
CA ASP A 148 67.97 1.08 36.96
C ASP A 148 69.34 0.81 36.28
N ASP A 149 69.54 1.29 35.04
CA ASP A 149 70.81 1.18 34.30
C ASP A 149 71.62 2.50 34.28
N GLY A 150 71.37 3.42 35.22
CA GLY A 150 72.02 4.73 35.36
C GLY A 150 73.03 4.82 36.50
#